data_AF-A0A1T4NV21-F1
#
_entry.id   AF-A0A1T4NV21-F1
#
_cell.length_a   1.000
_cell.length_b   1.000
_cell.length_c   1.000
_cell.angle_alpha   90.00
_cell.angle_beta   90.00
_cell.angle_gamma   90.00
#
_symmetry.space_group_name_H-M   'P 1'
#
loop_
_entity.id
_entity.type
_entity.pdbx_description
1 polymer ?
#
loop_
_entity_poly.entity_id
_entity_poly.type
_entity_poly.pdbx_seq_one_letter_code
_entity_poly.pdbx_strand_id
1 'polypeptide(L)'
;MAMRSAVLIQRVALGSILVALSVMALKYVAYAMTGSVALLSDALESIVNLVTAVIALWAVRLSYKPADKDHPFGHHKAEYFSAVVEGVLIVVAALLILQQAWEALQNPRTLDQPMEGMAINSLATLINLGWAIYLIRTGTRKRSPALSADGHHLMTDVVTSVGVLAGLLLATATGWTILDPLLAALVAVNILMAGYKVVLNSLSGLMDQAIDPAEEQQVREIISASANGAIEVHDLKTRLAGRAIFIEFHLVVPGEMTVGKAHCICDKIEDALKASFQGARVSIHVEPEDEAKQTGVPVL
;
A
#
# COMPACT_ATOMS: atom_id res chain seq x y z
N MET A 1 27.61 -8.79 7.57
CA MET A 1 26.29 -9.42 7.75
C MET A 1 25.21 -8.75 6.87
N ALA A 2 25.14 -7.41 6.84
CA ALA A 2 24.19 -6.65 6.01
C ALA A 2 24.26 -6.94 4.49
N MET A 3 25.47 -7.06 3.91
CA MET A 3 25.65 -7.29 2.48
C MET A 3 25.14 -8.67 2.00
N ARG A 4 25.21 -9.72 2.85
CA ARG A 4 24.64 -11.05 2.55
C ARG A 4 23.10 -11.05 2.63
N SER A 5 22.52 -10.22 3.50
CA SER A 5 21.07 -10.05 3.60
C SER A 5 20.50 -9.32 2.37
N ALA A 6 21.19 -8.30 1.86
CA ALA A 6 20.77 -7.56 0.67
C ALA A 6 20.74 -8.43 -0.60
N VAL A 7 21.78 -9.25 -0.82
CA VAL A 7 21.84 -10.20 -1.96
C VAL A 7 20.73 -11.26 -1.87
N LEU A 8 20.41 -11.74 -0.66
CA LEU A 8 19.32 -12.68 -0.46
C LEU A 8 17.96 -12.04 -0.76
N ILE A 9 17.71 -10.81 -0.29
CA ILE A 9 16.45 -10.09 -0.56
C ILE A 9 16.26 -9.87 -2.06
N GLN A 10 17.31 -9.51 -2.80
CA GLN A 10 17.24 -9.38 -4.26
C GLN A 10 16.93 -10.73 -4.96
N ARG A 11 17.55 -11.82 -4.51
CA ARG A 11 17.25 -13.16 -5.05
C ARG A 11 15.83 -13.61 -4.76
N VAL A 12 15.31 -13.30 -3.56
CA VAL A 12 13.92 -13.59 -3.17
C VAL A 12 12.95 -12.74 -3.97
N ALA A 13 13.24 -11.46 -4.22
CA ALA A 13 12.42 -10.60 -5.07
C ALA A 13 12.36 -11.11 -6.53
N LEU A 14 13.51 -11.49 -7.11
CA LEU A 14 13.55 -12.13 -8.44
C LEU A 14 12.79 -13.47 -8.46
N GLY A 15 12.95 -14.29 -7.42
CA GLY A 15 12.19 -15.52 -7.25
C GLY A 15 10.68 -15.28 -7.21
N SER A 16 10.24 -14.20 -6.55
CA SER A 16 8.83 -13.84 -6.44
C SER A 16 8.22 -13.46 -7.80
N ILE A 17 8.97 -12.74 -8.63
CA ILE A 17 8.53 -12.44 -10.01
C ILE A 17 8.39 -13.71 -10.85
N LEU A 18 9.34 -14.64 -10.75
CA LEU A 18 9.28 -15.91 -11.49
C LEU A 18 8.11 -16.79 -11.02
N VAL A 19 7.86 -16.84 -9.71
CA VAL A 19 6.71 -17.55 -9.15
C VAL A 19 5.41 -16.91 -9.61
N ALA A 20 5.28 -15.57 -9.51
CA ALA A 20 4.10 -14.85 -9.96
C ALA A 20 3.82 -15.06 -11.45
N LEU A 21 4.84 -15.00 -12.32
CA LEU A 21 4.72 -15.32 -13.74
C LEU A 21 4.24 -16.75 -13.99
N SER A 22 4.80 -17.71 -13.24
CA SER A 22 4.43 -19.12 -13.37
C SER A 22 2.99 -19.38 -12.92
N VAL A 23 2.59 -18.81 -11.78
CA VAL A 23 1.22 -18.92 -11.24
C VAL A 23 0.21 -18.23 -12.15
N MET A 24 0.53 -17.03 -12.65
CA MET A 24 -0.28 -16.33 -13.64
C MET A 24 -0.50 -17.18 -14.89
N ALA A 25 0.57 -17.78 -15.43
CA ALA A 25 0.46 -18.64 -16.61
C ALA A 25 -0.41 -19.87 -16.35
N LEU A 26 -0.23 -20.55 -15.20
CA LEU A 26 -1.04 -21.71 -14.83
C LEU A 26 -2.53 -21.35 -14.68
N LYS A 27 -2.85 -20.25 -14.01
CA LYS A 27 -4.23 -19.78 -13.85
C LYS A 27 -4.86 -19.39 -15.18
N TYR A 28 -4.11 -18.73 -16.06
CA TYR A 28 -4.59 -18.40 -17.41
C TYR A 28 -4.87 -19.67 -18.23
N VAL A 29 -4.00 -20.68 -18.15
CA VAL A 29 -4.23 -21.98 -18.81
C VAL A 29 -5.48 -22.66 -18.25
N ALA A 30 -5.66 -22.67 -16.92
CA ALA A 30 -6.86 -23.23 -16.28
C ALA A 30 -8.14 -22.54 -16.77
N TYR A 31 -8.13 -21.21 -16.89
CA TYR A 31 -9.21 -20.45 -17.51
C TYR A 31 -9.42 -20.84 -18.98
N ALA A 32 -8.38 -20.79 -19.81
CA ALA A 32 -8.47 -20.99 -21.25
C ALA A 32 -8.97 -22.41 -21.61
N MET A 33 -8.65 -23.40 -20.78
CA MET A 33 -9.13 -24.78 -20.94
C MET A 33 -10.60 -24.95 -20.56
N THR A 34 -11.09 -24.20 -19.57
CA THR A 34 -12.42 -24.42 -18.99
C THR A 34 -13.50 -23.47 -19.47
N GLY A 35 -13.11 -22.27 -19.89
CA GLY A 35 -14.02 -21.16 -20.15
C GLY A 35 -14.72 -20.61 -18.90
N SER A 36 -14.31 -21.02 -17.69
CA SER A 36 -14.92 -20.59 -16.42
C SER A 36 -14.68 -19.10 -16.16
N VAL A 37 -15.74 -18.37 -15.83
CA VAL A 37 -15.65 -16.95 -15.46
C VAL A 37 -15.00 -16.80 -14.08
N ALA A 38 -15.20 -17.76 -13.17
CA ALA A 38 -14.54 -17.74 -11.86
C ALA A 38 -13.02 -18.00 -11.97
N LEU A 39 -12.59 -18.88 -12.87
CA LEU A 39 -11.16 -19.06 -13.15
C LEU A 39 -10.57 -17.86 -13.91
N LEU A 40 -11.37 -17.17 -14.74
CA LEU A 40 -10.97 -15.90 -15.34
C LEU A 40 -10.71 -14.83 -14.28
N SER A 41 -11.57 -14.71 -13.25
CA SER A 41 -11.35 -13.72 -12.19
C SER A 41 -10.04 -13.94 -11.45
N ASP A 42 -9.73 -15.20 -11.13
CA ASP A 42 -8.50 -15.58 -10.43
C ASP A 42 -7.23 -15.36 -11.30
N ALA A 43 -7.34 -15.57 -12.61
CA ALA A 43 -6.29 -15.26 -13.57
C ALA A 43 -6.06 -13.75 -13.72
N LEU A 44 -7.13 -12.96 -13.86
CA LEU A 44 -7.06 -11.50 -13.97
C LEU A 44 -6.48 -10.87 -12.70
N GLU A 45 -6.87 -11.33 -11.52
CA GLU A 45 -6.30 -10.92 -10.23
C GLU A 45 -4.78 -11.12 -10.23
N SER A 46 -4.31 -12.30 -10.66
CA SER A 46 -2.87 -12.60 -10.71
C SER A 46 -2.10 -11.74 -11.74
N ILE A 47 -2.73 -11.41 -12.88
CA ILE A 47 -2.16 -10.49 -13.88
C ILE A 47 -2.03 -9.08 -13.30
N VAL A 48 -3.10 -8.57 -12.67
CA VAL A 48 -3.09 -7.25 -12.02
C VAL A 48 -2.01 -7.21 -10.96
N ASN A 49 -1.95 -8.19 -10.05
CA ASN A 49 -0.95 -8.26 -8.99
C ASN A 49 0.49 -8.24 -9.52
N LEU A 50 0.76 -8.95 -10.62
CA LEU A 50 2.08 -8.92 -11.25
C LEU A 50 2.42 -7.53 -11.81
N VAL A 51 1.50 -6.92 -12.55
CA VAL A 51 1.71 -5.59 -13.15
C VAL A 51 1.88 -4.54 -12.07
N THR A 52 1.06 -4.56 -11.03
CA THR A 52 1.11 -3.60 -9.93
C THR A 52 2.36 -3.77 -9.10
N ALA A 53 2.84 -5.00 -8.87
CA ALA A 53 4.13 -5.24 -8.22
C ALA A 53 5.31 -4.62 -8.99
N VAL A 54 5.31 -4.70 -10.33
CA VAL A 54 6.34 -4.07 -11.16
C VAL A 54 6.27 -2.54 -11.06
N ILE A 55 5.07 -1.97 -11.15
CA ILE A 55 4.85 -0.52 -11.03
C ILE A 55 5.23 -0.01 -9.64
N ALA A 56 4.84 -0.73 -8.58
CA ALA A 56 5.18 -0.41 -7.19
C ALA A 56 6.70 -0.45 -6.97
N LEU A 57 7.40 -1.45 -7.52
CA LEU A 57 8.87 -1.51 -7.44
C LEU A 57 9.52 -0.30 -8.11
N TRP A 58 9.02 0.10 -9.28
CA TRP A 58 9.50 1.29 -9.97
C TRP A 58 9.22 2.57 -9.17
N ALA A 59 8.00 2.72 -8.63
CA ALA A 59 7.59 3.87 -7.84
C ALA A 59 8.35 4.01 -6.53
N VAL A 60 8.64 2.90 -5.83
CA VAL A 60 9.51 2.90 -4.65
C VAL A 60 10.91 3.41 -5.03
N ARG A 61 11.49 2.93 -6.13
CA ARG A 61 12.80 3.44 -6.57
C ARG A 61 12.76 4.94 -6.88
N LEU A 62 11.67 5.39 -7.51
CA LEU A 62 11.47 6.81 -7.81
C LEU A 62 11.29 7.64 -6.52
N SER A 63 10.59 7.12 -5.51
CA SER A 63 10.34 7.84 -4.25
C SER A 63 11.58 8.03 -3.37
N TYR A 64 12.60 7.18 -3.55
CA TYR A 64 13.93 7.35 -2.96
C TYR A 64 14.81 8.38 -3.68
N LYS A 65 14.41 8.87 -4.87
CA LYS A 65 15.16 9.92 -5.56
C LYS A 65 15.11 11.22 -4.74
N PRO A 66 16.27 11.84 -4.43
CA PRO A 66 16.31 13.07 -3.65
C PRO A 66 15.62 14.22 -4.41
N ALA A 67 15.45 15.35 -3.71
CA ALA A 67 14.96 16.58 -4.32
C ALA A 67 15.85 17.01 -5.50
N ASP A 68 15.22 17.45 -6.58
CA ASP A 68 15.88 18.06 -7.73
C ASP A 68 15.22 19.39 -8.08
N LYS A 69 15.67 20.03 -9.18
CA LYS A 69 15.18 21.36 -9.57
C LYS A 69 13.70 21.37 -9.92
N ASP A 70 13.19 20.28 -10.48
CA ASP A 70 11.79 20.15 -10.88
C ASP A 70 10.90 19.69 -9.70
N HIS A 71 11.49 19.01 -8.71
CA HIS A 71 10.82 18.48 -7.51
C HIS A 71 11.60 18.85 -6.24
N PRO A 72 11.51 20.11 -5.76
CA PRO A 72 12.31 20.59 -4.62
C PRO A 72 11.95 19.91 -3.29
N PHE A 73 10.75 19.34 -3.17
CA PHE A 73 10.32 18.56 -2.01
C PHE A 73 10.64 17.05 -2.13
N GLY A 74 11.25 16.63 -3.23
CA GLY A 74 11.53 15.22 -3.52
C GLY A 74 10.38 14.51 -4.24
N HIS A 75 10.59 13.23 -4.53
CA HIS A 75 9.68 12.40 -5.33
C HIS A 75 8.79 11.50 -4.46
N HIS A 76 8.62 11.82 -3.18
CA HIS A 76 8.06 10.90 -2.20
C HIS A 76 6.61 10.50 -2.48
N LYS A 77 5.82 11.36 -3.14
CA LYS A 77 4.43 11.07 -3.55
C LYS A 77 4.32 10.03 -4.69
N ALA A 78 5.43 9.60 -5.32
CA ALA A 78 5.42 8.58 -6.37
C ALA A 78 4.76 7.26 -5.92
N GLU A 79 4.89 6.89 -4.64
CA GLU A 79 4.26 5.69 -4.08
C GLU A 79 2.73 5.77 -4.09
N TYR A 80 2.14 6.95 -3.83
CA TYR A 80 0.69 7.14 -3.93
C TYR A 80 0.21 7.05 -5.38
N PHE A 81 0.97 7.56 -6.35
CA PHE A 81 0.63 7.41 -7.76
C PHE A 81 0.60 5.94 -8.18
N SER A 82 1.58 5.12 -7.76
CA SER A 82 1.53 3.67 -8.04
C SER A 82 0.31 3.00 -7.43
N ALA A 83 -0.05 3.36 -6.20
CA ALA A 83 -1.20 2.78 -5.52
C ALA A 83 -2.54 3.20 -6.18
N VAL A 84 -2.64 4.43 -6.70
CA VAL A 84 -3.79 4.85 -7.53
C VAL A 84 -3.86 4.01 -8.81
N VAL A 85 -2.75 3.83 -9.52
CA VAL A 85 -2.72 3.00 -10.75
C VAL A 85 -3.11 1.56 -10.45
N GLU A 86 -2.61 0.99 -9.36
CA GLU A 86 -3.02 -0.33 -8.86
C GLU A 86 -4.52 -0.41 -8.60
N GLY A 87 -5.07 0.52 -7.81
CA GLY A 87 -6.50 0.55 -7.53
C GLY A 87 -7.34 0.67 -8.81
N VAL A 88 -6.91 1.46 -9.79
CA VAL A 88 -7.57 1.57 -11.11
C VAL A 88 -7.53 0.25 -11.89
N LEU A 89 -6.37 -0.43 -11.94
CA LEU A 89 -6.25 -1.72 -12.61
C LEU A 89 -7.14 -2.79 -11.96
N ILE A 90 -7.22 -2.80 -10.62
CA ILE A 90 -8.13 -3.68 -9.86
C ILE A 90 -9.59 -3.40 -10.23
N VAL A 91 -10.00 -2.13 -10.25
CA VAL A 91 -11.37 -1.73 -10.61
C VAL A 91 -11.70 -2.14 -12.05
N VAL A 92 -10.79 -1.89 -13.00
CA VAL A 92 -10.98 -2.30 -14.40
C VAL A 92 -11.11 -3.82 -14.52
N ALA A 93 -10.25 -4.59 -13.85
CA ALA A 93 -10.35 -6.05 -13.85
C ALA A 93 -11.68 -6.53 -13.28
N ALA A 94 -12.13 -5.96 -12.16
CA ALA A 94 -13.43 -6.28 -11.56
C ALA A 94 -14.60 -5.97 -12.50
N LEU A 95 -14.58 -4.83 -13.20
CA LEU A 95 -15.62 -4.48 -14.19
C LEU A 95 -15.62 -5.45 -15.38
N LEU A 96 -14.45 -5.88 -15.86
CA LEU A 96 -14.34 -6.89 -16.92
C LEU A 96 -14.91 -8.24 -16.47
N ILE A 97 -14.63 -8.66 -15.23
CA ILE A 97 -15.19 -9.89 -14.66
C ILE A 97 -16.71 -9.78 -14.53
N LEU A 98 -17.24 -8.65 -14.05
CA LEU A 98 -18.69 -8.43 -13.95
C LEU A 98 -19.36 -8.47 -15.33
N GLN A 99 -18.73 -7.89 -16.36
CA GLN A 99 -19.22 -7.97 -17.72
C GLN A 99 -19.27 -9.43 -18.20
N GLN A 100 -18.20 -10.19 -18.00
CA GLN A 100 -18.13 -11.60 -18.41
C GLN A 100 -19.13 -12.47 -17.64
N ALA A 101 -19.32 -12.22 -16.35
CA ALA A 101 -20.31 -12.89 -15.53
C ALA A 101 -21.74 -12.59 -16.03
N TRP A 102 -22.01 -11.34 -16.41
CA TRP A 102 -23.30 -10.94 -16.98
C TRP A 102 -23.57 -11.59 -18.35
N GLU A 103 -22.56 -11.69 -19.21
CA GLU A 103 -22.66 -12.38 -20.51
C GLU A 103 -22.90 -13.88 -20.34
N ALA A 104 -22.19 -14.52 -19.40
CA ALA A 104 -22.35 -15.94 -19.07
C ALA A 104 -23.69 -16.25 -18.38
N LEU A 105 -24.28 -15.30 -17.65
CA LEU A 105 -25.61 -15.44 -17.08
C LEU A 105 -26.70 -15.42 -18.16
N GLN A 106 -26.55 -14.56 -19.17
CA GLN A 106 -27.48 -14.49 -20.32
C GLN A 106 -27.33 -15.67 -21.27
N ASN A 107 -26.10 -16.15 -21.46
CA ASN A 107 -25.78 -17.27 -22.33
C ASN A 107 -25.04 -18.35 -21.53
N PRO A 108 -25.75 -19.17 -20.72
CA PRO A 108 -25.11 -20.21 -19.91
C PRO A 108 -24.33 -21.18 -20.79
N ARG A 109 -23.04 -21.32 -20.50
CA ARG A 109 -22.14 -22.27 -21.18
C ARG A 109 -21.81 -23.41 -20.23
N THR A 110 -21.60 -24.60 -20.78
CA THR A 110 -21.03 -25.70 -20.03
C THR A 110 -19.54 -25.48 -19.85
N LEU A 111 -19.01 -25.87 -18.69
CA LEU A 111 -17.59 -25.84 -18.42
C LEU A 111 -16.90 -26.99 -19.16
N ASP A 112 -15.88 -26.69 -19.94
CA ASP A 112 -15.07 -27.70 -20.61
C ASP A 112 -14.02 -28.25 -19.63
N GLN A 113 -13.89 -29.57 -19.52
CA GLN A 113 -12.86 -30.23 -18.68
C GLN A 113 -12.64 -29.59 -17.29
N PRO A 114 -13.72 -29.34 -16.49
CA PRO A 114 -13.62 -28.52 -15.28
C PRO A 114 -12.68 -29.10 -14.22
N MET A 115 -12.55 -30.43 -14.15
CA MET A 115 -11.65 -31.10 -13.20
C MET A 115 -10.18 -30.83 -13.52
N GLU A 116 -9.81 -30.80 -14.80
CA GLU A 116 -8.43 -30.55 -15.24
C GLU A 116 -8.05 -29.09 -14.98
N GLY A 117 -8.93 -28.14 -15.31
CA GLY A 117 -8.71 -26.73 -14.99
C GLY A 117 -8.62 -26.47 -13.49
N MET A 118 -9.49 -27.08 -12.67
CA MET A 118 -9.40 -26.99 -11.21
C MET A 118 -8.11 -27.61 -10.67
N ALA A 119 -7.62 -28.70 -11.24
CA ALA A 119 -6.35 -29.30 -10.84
C ALA A 119 -5.16 -28.36 -11.14
N ILE A 120 -5.15 -27.73 -12.32
CA ILE A 120 -4.12 -26.76 -12.70
C ILE A 120 -4.16 -25.53 -11.80
N ASN A 121 -5.35 -24.97 -11.54
CA ASN A 121 -5.47 -23.83 -10.63
C ASN A 121 -5.11 -24.22 -9.18
N SER A 122 -5.48 -25.42 -8.73
CA SER A 122 -5.06 -25.94 -7.42
C SER A 122 -3.52 -26.02 -7.33
N LEU A 123 -2.85 -26.48 -8.37
CA LEU A 123 -1.38 -26.47 -8.44
C LEU A 123 -0.82 -25.05 -8.34
N ALA A 124 -1.39 -24.10 -9.08
CA ALA A 124 -1.01 -22.69 -9.04
C ALA A 124 -1.18 -22.10 -7.62
N THR A 125 -2.31 -22.41 -6.98
CA THR A 125 -2.64 -22.00 -5.60
C THR A 125 -1.66 -22.60 -4.59
N LEU A 126 -1.29 -23.87 -4.75
CA LEU A 126 -0.30 -24.54 -3.89
C LEU A 126 1.10 -23.94 -4.04
N ILE A 127 1.50 -23.58 -5.27
CA ILE A 127 2.77 -22.87 -5.51
C ILE A 127 2.75 -21.51 -4.79
N ASN A 128 1.67 -20.74 -4.94
CA ASN A 128 1.51 -19.45 -4.25
C ASN A 128 1.53 -19.62 -2.72
N LEU A 129 0.83 -20.63 -2.19
CA LEU A 129 0.84 -20.93 -0.75
C LEU A 129 2.24 -21.28 -0.24
N GLY A 130 2.96 -22.14 -0.95
CA GLY A 130 4.33 -22.50 -0.62
C GLY A 130 5.25 -21.28 -0.60
N TRP A 131 5.11 -20.40 -1.58
CA TRP A 131 5.89 -19.16 -1.65
C TRP A 131 5.50 -18.16 -0.56
N ALA A 132 4.21 -17.97 -0.29
CA ALA A 132 3.69 -17.13 0.78
C ALA A 132 4.27 -17.55 2.15
N ILE A 133 4.20 -18.85 2.47
CA ILE A 133 4.76 -19.40 3.72
C ILE A 133 6.29 -19.17 3.77
N TYR A 134 6.99 -19.36 2.65
CA TYR A 134 8.42 -19.12 2.58
C TYR A 134 8.77 -17.64 2.83
N LEU A 135 8.04 -16.71 2.22
CA LEU A 135 8.20 -15.27 2.39
C LEU A 135 7.92 -14.83 3.82
N ILE A 136 6.80 -15.24 4.42
CA ILE A 136 6.45 -14.92 5.81
C ILE A 136 7.54 -15.43 6.75
N ARG A 137 7.91 -16.71 6.66
CA ARG A 137 8.96 -17.31 7.52
C ARG A 137 10.30 -16.61 7.37
N THR A 138 10.69 -16.27 6.14
CA THR A 138 11.95 -15.58 5.86
C THR A 138 11.90 -14.14 6.35
N GLY A 139 10.78 -13.45 6.15
CA GLY A 139 10.51 -12.10 6.63
C GLY A 139 10.61 -12.01 8.15
N THR A 140 9.98 -12.92 8.88
CA THR A 140 10.08 -12.99 10.35
C THR A 140 11.52 -13.28 10.80
N ARG A 141 12.18 -14.31 10.23
CA ARG A 141 13.56 -14.69 10.62
C ARG A 141 14.58 -13.60 10.33
N LYS A 142 14.37 -12.83 9.27
CA LYS A 142 15.29 -11.76 8.83
C LYS A 142 14.85 -10.38 9.30
N ARG A 143 13.76 -10.27 10.07
CA ARG A 143 13.14 -9.00 10.51
C ARG A 143 12.96 -8.03 9.33
N SER A 144 12.44 -8.54 8.22
CA SER A 144 12.12 -7.76 7.02
C SER A 144 10.60 -7.61 6.92
N PRO A 145 10.04 -6.44 7.30
CA PRO A 145 8.62 -6.17 7.16
C PRO A 145 8.14 -6.29 5.72
N ALA A 146 8.96 -5.87 4.74
CA ALA A 146 8.63 -5.96 3.32
C ALA A 146 8.39 -7.40 2.85
N LEU A 147 9.27 -8.35 3.20
CA LEU A 147 9.08 -9.76 2.85
C LEU A 147 7.89 -10.40 3.57
N SER A 148 7.62 -9.97 4.82
CA SER A 148 6.46 -10.44 5.57
C SER A 148 5.16 -9.94 4.95
N ALA A 149 5.10 -8.65 4.59
CA ALA A 149 3.95 -8.02 3.96
C ALA A 149 3.63 -8.66 2.61
N ASP A 150 4.65 -8.85 1.76
CA ASP A 150 4.51 -9.54 0.47
C ASP A 150 3.99 -10.98 0.64
N GLY A 151 4.54 -11.72 1.62
CA GLY A 151 4.04 -13.06 1.93
C GLY A 151 2.59 -13.09 2.44
N HIS A 152 2.15 -12.08 3.20
CA HIS A 152 0.75 -11.94 3.60
C HIS A 152 -0.16 -11.55 2.44
N HIS A 153 0.32 -10.73 1.51
CA HIS A 153 -0.40 -10.41 0.28
C HIS A 153 -0.69 -11.69 -0.53
N LEU A 154 0.34 -12.51 -0.79
CA LEU A 154 0.14 -13.80 -1.48
C LEU A 154 -0.77 -14.75 -0.72
N MET A 155 -0.82 -14.68 0.63
CA MET A 155 -1.76 -15.49 1.40
C MET A 155 -3.21 -15.06 1.15
N THR A 156 -3.47 -13.76 0.98
CA THR A 156 -4.80 -13.26 0.59
C THR A 156 -5.20 -13.82 -0.78
N ASP A 157 -4.29 -13.81 -1.76
CA ASP A 157 -4.51 -14.41 -3.08
C ASP A 157 -4.83 -15.91 -2.99
N VAL A 158 -4.16 -16.65 -2.09
CA VAL A 158 -4.46 -18.07 -1.86
C VAL A 158 -5.86 -18.24 -1.31
N VAL A 159 -6.29 -17.40 -0.37
CA VAL A 159 -7.63 -17.47 0.22
C VAL A 159 -8.69 -17.18 -0.85
N THR A 160 -8.48 -16.19 -1.72
CA THR A 160 -9.42 -15.88 -2.81
C THR A 160 -9.47 -17.01 -3.84
N SER A 161 -8.32 -17.56 -4.26
CA SER A 161 -8.27 -18.73 -5.17
C SER A 161 -8.93 -19.97 -4.59
N VAL A 162 -8.76 -20.26 -3.29
CA VAL A 162 -9.44 -21.38 -2.62
C VAL A 162 -10.95 -21.16 -2.59
N GLY A 163 -11.41 -19.93 -2.37
CA GLY A 163 -12.83 -19.58 -2.44
C GLY A 163 -13.43 -19.85 -3.83
N VAL A 164 -12.71 -19.45 -4.88
CA VAL A 164 -13.07 -19.73 -6.29
C VAL A 164 -13.13 -21.23 -6.56
N LEU A 165 -12.11 -21.98 -6.16
CA LEU A 165 -12.05 -23.45 -6.34
C LEU A 165 -13.19 -24.16 -5.61
N ALA A 166 -13.47 -23.79 -4.36
CA ALA A 166 -14.56 -24.36 -3.58
C ALA A 166 -15.92 -24.08 -4.25
N GLY A 167 -16.12 -22.86 -4.75
CA GLY A 167 -17.31 -22.49 -5.50
C GLY A 167 -17.47 -23.28 -6.80
N LEU A 168 -16.38 -23.46 -7.56
CA LEU A 168 -16.40 -24.22 -8.81
C LEU A 168 -16.62 -25.73 -8.59
N LEU A 169 -16.08 -26.28 -7.50
CA LEU A 169 -16.37 -27.66 -7.06
C LEU A 169 -17.86 -27.84 -6.76
N LEU A 170 -18.50 -26.86 -6.11
CA LEU A 170 -19.95 -26.89 -5.88
C LEU A 170 -20.74 -26.76 -7.19
N ALA A 171 -20.31 -25.90 -8.12
CA ALA A 171 -20.97 -25.69 -9.41
C ALA A 171 -20.94 -26.98 -10.26
N THR A 172 -19.79 -27.64 -10.28
CA THR A 172 -19.58 -28.89 -11.01
C THR A 172 -20.29 -30.07 -10.38
N ALA A 173 -20.34 -30.16 -9.04
CA ALA A 173 -21.07 -31.22 -8.34
C ALA A 173 -22.60 -31.10 -8.47
N THR A 174 -23.12 -29.87 -8.50
CA THR A 174 -24.57 -29.61 -8.64
C THR A 174 -25.05 -29.59 -10.09
N GLY A 175 -24.14 -29.42 -11.04
CA GLY A 175 -24.46 -29.23 -12.46
C GLY A 175 -25.09 -27.87 -12.78
N TRP A 176 -25.14 -26.95 -11.81
CA TRP A 176 -25.73 -25.62 -11.98
C TRP A 176 -24.72 -24.70 -12.65
N THR A 177 -24.81 -24.60 -13.98
CA THR A 177 -23.92 -23.76 -14.82
C THR A 177 -23.98 -22.28 -14.46
N ILE A 178 -25.09 -21.81 -13.87
CA ILE A 178 -25.28 -20.44 -13.40
C ILE A 178 -24.44 -20.13 -12.14
N LEU A 179 -23.98 -21.14 -11.41
CA LEU A 179 -23.22 -20.90 -10.18
C LEU A 179 -21.84 -20.29 -10.46
N ASP A 180 -21.19 -20.65 -11.56
CA ASP A 180 -19.90 -20.07 -11.98
C ASP A 180 -19.96 -18.54 -12.18
N PRO A 181 -20.86 -17.98 -13.02
CA PRO A 181 -20.98 -16.53 -13.16
C PRO A 181 -21.45 -15.83 -11.88
N LEU A 182 -22.29 -16.46 -11.05
CA LEU A 182 -22.69 -15.87 -9.75
C LEU A 182 -21.51 -15.76 -8.78
N LEU A 183 -20.68 -16.80 -8.71
CA LEU A 183 -19.46 -16.78 -7.91
C LEU A 183 -18.46 -15.75 -8.42
N ALA A 184 -18.26 -15.71 -9.74
CA ALA A 184 -17.40 -14.71 -10.36
C ALA A 184 -17.88 -13.28 -10.07
N ALA A 185 -19.19 -13.03 -10.13
CA ALA A 185 -19.77 -11.73 -9.79
C ALA A 185 -19.58 -11.37 -8.31
N LEU A 186 -19.77 -12.33 -7.40
CA LEU A 186 -19.52 -12.14 -5.96
C LEU A 186 -18.07 -11.76 -5.68
N VAL A 187 -17.13 -12.51 -6.27
CA VAL A 187 -15.69 -12.24 -6.15
C VAL A 187 -15.35 -10.88 -6.76
N ALA A 188 -15.88 -10.55 -7.93
CA ALA A 188 -15.65 -9.26 -8.58
C ALA A 188 -16.15 -8.07 -7.74
N VAL A 189 -17.30 -8.18 -7.08
CA VAL A 189 -17.79 -7.14 -6.17
C VAL A 189 -16.84 -6.95 -4.98
N ASN A 190 -16.32 -8.05 -4.41
CA ASN A 190 -15.33 -7.99 -3.34
C ASN A 190 -14.03 -7.30 -3.80
N ILE A 191 -13.53 -7.69 -4.97
CA ILE A 191 -12.35 -7.08 -5.60
C ILE A 191 -12.59 -5.58 -5.88
N LEU A 192 -13.78 -5.21 -6.37
CA LEU A 192 -14.15 -3.83 -6.65
C LEU A 192 -14.13 -2.96 -5.39
N MET A 193 -14.67 -3.47 -4.27
CA MET A 193 -14.63 -2.77 -2.97
C MET A 193 -13.18 -2.59 -2.48
N ALA A 194 -12.34 -3.61 -2.64
CA ALA A 194 -10.93 -3.52 -2.28
C ALA A 194 -10.20 -2.48 -3.13
N GLY A 195 -10.36 -2.53 -4.46
CA GLY A 195 -9.76 -1.57 -5.39
C GLY A 195 -10.21 -0.13 -5.12
N TYR A 196 -11.52 0.09 -4.88
CA TYR A 196 -12.05 1.40 -4.53
C TYR A 196 -11.42 1.98 -3.25
N LYS A 197 -11.26 1.15 -2.21
CA LYS A 197 -10.60 1.55 -0.97
C LYS A 197 -9.12 1.92 -1.19
N VAL A 198 -8.42 1.16 -2.02
CA VAL A 198 -7.02 1.46 -2.40
C VAL A 198 -6.94 2.83 -3.10
N VAL A 199 -7.83 3.10 -4.05
CA VAL A 199 -7.87 4.40 -4.75
C VAL A 199 -8.12 5.55 -3.77
N LEU A 200 -9.17 5.46 -2.93
CA LEU A 200 -9.51 6.52 -1.98
C LEU A 200 -8.37 6.84 -1.02
N ASN A 201 -7.77 5.82 -0.42
CA ASN A 201 -6.66 6.00 0.52
C ASN A 201 -5.45 6.64 -0.17
N SER A 202 -5.18 6.27 -1.42
CA SER A 202 -4.05 6.80 -2.18
C SER A 202 -4.28 8.26 -2.61
N LEU A 203 -5.51 8.62 -2.97
CA LEU A 203 -5.88 10.00 -3.28
C LEU A 203 -5.73 10.91 -2.05
N SER A 204 -6.12 10.44 -0.87
CA SER A 204 -5.93 11.18 0.38
C SER A 204 -4.45 11.52 0.63
N GLY A 205 -3.54 10.56 0.39
CA GLY A 205 -2.10 10.80 0.48
C GLY A 205 -1.57 11.83 -0.54
N LEU A 206 -2.21 11.96 -1.70
CA LEU A 206 -1.88 13.02 -2.67
C LEU A 206 -2.34 14.41 -2.22
N MET A 207 -3.41 14.48 -1.41
CA MET A 207 -4.02 15.70 -0.88
C MET A 207 -3.39 16.21 0.43
N ASP A 208 -2.15 15.79 0.74
CA ASP A 208 -1.41 16.24 1.93
C ASP A 208 -2.14 15.91 3.24
N GLN A 209 -2.61 14.66 3.37
CA GLN A 209 -3.19 14.14 4.60
C GLN A 209 -2.26 14.32 5.80
N ALA A 210 -2.83 14.76 6.93
CA ALA A 210 -2.15 14.90 8.20
C ALA A 210 -1.62 13.55 8.73
N ILE A 211 -0.65 13.60 9.64
CA ILE A 211 -0.19 12.40 10.35
C ILE A 211 -1.30 11.85 11.26
N ASP A 212 -1.11 10.62 11.74
CA ASP A 212 -2.10 10.00 12.62
C ASP A 212 -2.29 10.84 13.90
N PRO A 213 -3.51 10.95 14.45
CA PRO A 213 -3.78 11.80 15.62
C PRO A 213 -2.89 11.50 16.84
N ALA A 214 -2.49 10.24 17.01
CA ALA A 214 -1.56 9.84 18.08
C ALA A 214 -0.13 10.36 17.84
N GLU A 215 0.34 10.36 16.58
CA GLU A 215 1.63 10.93 16.21
C GLU A 215 1.61 12.46 16.30
N GLU A 216 0.50 13.11 15.90
CA GLU A 216 0.33 14.56 16.07
C GLU A 216 0.38 14.97 17.55
N GLN A 217 -0.26 14.19 18.42
CA GLN A 217 -0.20 14.41 19.86
C GLN A 217 1.25 14.29 20.39
N GLN A 218 2.00 13.28 19.92
CA GLN A 218 3.41 13.13 20.26
C GLN A 218 4.26 14.31 19.75
N VAL A 219 3.98 14.84 18.55
CA VAL A 219 4.63 16.07 18.04
C VAL A 219 4.39 17.24 19.00
N ARG A 220 3.14 17.44 19.45
CA ARG A 220 2.79 18.52 20.40
C ARG A 220 3.53 18.38 21.73
N GLU A 221 3.64 17.16 22.25
CA GLU A 221 4.37 16.87 23.49
C GLU A 221 5.87 17.14 23.36
N ILE A 222 6.50 16.74 22.25
CA ILE A 222 7.92 17.00 21.99
C ILE A 222 8.20 18.50 21.88
N ILE A 223 7.34 19.22 21.16
CA ILE A 223 7.44 20.67 21.01
C ILE A 223 7.34 21.34 22.38
N SER A 224 6.31 21.01 23.17
CA SER A 224 6.11 21.57 24.51
C SER A 224 7.31 21.33 25.43
N ALA A 225 7.91 20.15 25.38
CA ALA A 225 9.09 19.81 26.19
C ALA A 225 10.39 20.47 25.74
N SER A 226 10.50 20.87 24.46
CA SER A 226 11.75 21.35 23.85
C SER A 226 11.78 22.86 23.62
N ALA A 227 10.63 23.53 23.69
CA ALA A 227 10.47 24.93 23.32
C ALA A 227 10.75 25.94 24.47
N ASN A 228 11.45 25.53 25.53
CA ASN A 228 11.72 26.38 26.71
C ASN A 228 12.31 27.76 26.32
N GLY A 229 11.57 28.83 26.67
CA GLY A 229 11.88 30.21 26.31
C GLY A 229 11.03 30.78 25.17
N ALA A 230 10.22 29.95 24.51
CA ALA A 230 9.11 30.37 23.66
C ALA A 230 7.84 30.62 24.49
N ILE A 231 6.92 31.40 23.94
CA ILE A 231 5.65 31.79 24.57
C ILE A 231 4.54 30.85 24.15
N GLU A 232 4.43 30.57 22.85
CA GLU A 232 3.33 29.80 22.27
C GLU A 232 3.79 29.09 20.99
N VAL A 233 3.22 27.92 20.72
CA VAL A 233 3.25 27.30 19.38
C VAL A 233 1.84 27.19 18.83
N HIS A 234 1.63 27.71 17.63
CA HIS A 234 0.32 27.67 16.98
C HIS A 234 0.43 27.32 15.48
N ASP A 235 -0.72 27.11 14.84
CA ASP A 235 -0.85 26.71 13.43
C ASP A 235 0.00 25.48 13.06
N LEU A 236 0.03 24.48 13.96
CA LEU A 236 0.69 23.21 13.70
C LEU A 236 -0.02 22.48 12.56
N LYS A 237 0.69 22.37 11.44
CA LYS A 237 0.29 21.63 10.25
C LYS A 237 1.26 20.49 10.04
N THR A 238 0.70 19.32 9.76
CA THR A 238 1.46 18.15 9.38
C THR A 238 0.94 17.62 8.07
N ARG A 239 1.83 17.04 7.27
CA ARG A 239 1.42 16.31 6.05
C ARG A 239 2.37 15.17 5.76
N LEU A 240 1.80 14.08 5.26
CA LEU A 240 2.52 12.91 4.78
C LEU A 240 2.78 12.99 3.29
N ALA A 241 4.00 12.68 2.88
CA ALA A 241 4.35 12.43 1.49
C ALA A 241 5.14 11.13 1.42
N GLY A 242 4.44 10.00 1.28
CA GLY A 242 5.05 8.67 1.30
C GLY A 242 5.77 8.44 2.62
N ARG A 243 7.11 8.38 2.57
CA ARG A 243 7.99 8.20 3.74
C ARG A 243 8.51 9.49 4.38
N ALA A 244 8.20 10.66 3.80
CA ALA A 244 8.57 11.95 4.37
C ALA A 244 7.41 12.53 5.17
N ILE A 245 7.73 13.06 6.35
CA ILE A 245 6.77 13.77 7.20
C ILE A 245 7.16 15.24 7.16
N PHE A 246 6.22 16.12 6.80
CA PHE A 246 6.43 17.55 6.88
C PHE A 246 5.70 18.09 8.09
N ILE A 247 6.40 18.85 8.92
CA ILE A 247 5.88 19.47 10.13
C ILE A 247 6.16 20.97 10.03
N GLU A 248 5.11 21.77 10.01
CA GLU A 248 5.18 23.22 9.84
C GLU A 248 4.38 23.87 10.96
N PHE A 249 4.96 24.84 11.65
CA PHE A 249 4.26 25.57 12.71
C PHE A 249 4.90 26.93 12.98
N HIS A 250 4.17 27.77 13.72
CA HIS A 250 4.63 29.06 14.16
C HIS A 250 5.10 28.98 15.63
N LEU A 251 6.26 29.55 15.92
CA LEU A 251 6.87 29.61 17.25
C LEU A 251 6.94 31.07 17.69
N VAL A 252 6.14 31.42 18.69
CA VAL A 252 6.09 32.76 19.26
C VAL A 252 7.17 32.91 20.31
N VAL A 253 8.01 33.93 20.21
CA VAL A 253 9.09 34.25 21.15
C VAL A 253 9.02 35.72 21.59
N PRO A 254 9.64 36.11 22.71
CA PRO A 254 9.73 37.51 23.12
C PRO A 254 10.34 38.39 22.01
N GLY A 255 9.75 39.55 21.72
CA GLY A 255 10.17 40.41 20.61
C GLY A 255 11.62 40.92 20.71
N GLU A 256 12.13 41.06 21.94
CA GLU A 256 13.51 41.46 22.23
C GLU A 256 14.52 40.29 22.09
N MET A 257 14.05 39.07 21.80
CA MET A 257 14.92 37.90 21.62
C MET A 257 15.73 38.04 20.33
N THR A 258 17.07 38.03 20.46
CA THR A 258 17.96 38.00 19.31
C THR A 258 17.69 36.77 18.43
N VAL A 259 17.78 36.91 17.10
CA VAL A 259 17.62 35.82 16.13
C VAL A 259 18.45 34.58 16.49
N GLY A 260 19.68 34.74 16.97
CA GLY A 260 20.52 33.61 17.38
C GLY A 260 19.94 32.77 18.53
N LYS A 261 19.31 33.41 19.52
CA LYS A 261 18.64 32.70 20.63
C LYS A 261 17.38 31.98 20.16
N ALA A 262 16.58 32.63 19.33
CA ALA A 262 15.39 32.01 18.74
C ALA A 262 15.77 30.81 17.86
N HIS A 263 16.85 30.93 17.08
CA HIS A 263 17.39 29.84 16.27
C HIS A 263 17.83 28.65 17.13
N CYS A 264 18.50 28.89 18.28
CA CYS A 264 18.84 27.80 19.19
C CYS A 264 17.60 27.07 19.79
N ILE A 265 16.47 27.76 19.94
CA ILE A 265 15.20 27.11 20.35
C ILE A 265 14.68 26.26 19.19
N CYS A 266 14.68 26.81 17.97
CA CYS A 266 14.28 26.09 16.77
C CYS A 266 15.10 24.80 16.58
N ASP A 267 16.44 24.90 16.65
CA ASP A 267 17.35 23.75 16.50
C ASP A 267 17.03 22.62 17.49
N LYS A 268 16.75 22.96 18.76
CA LYS A 268 16.38 21.97 19.78
C LYS A 268 15.07 21.26 19.44
N ILE A 269 14.06 22.01 19.01
CA ILE A 269 12.77 21.43 18.62
C ILE A 269 12.94 20.56 17.37
N GLU A 270 13.68 21.06 16.37
CA GLU A 270 13.97 20.33 15.14
C GLU A 270 14.69 19.01 15.41
N ASP A 271 15.74 19.03 16.24
CA ASP A 271 16.52 17.85 16.59
C ASP A 271 15.68 16.84 17.36
N ALA A 272 14.84 17.29 18.31
CA ALA A 272 13.95 16.42 19.07
C ALA A 272 12.90 15.75 18.18
N LEU A 273 12.30 16.51 17.25
CA LEU A 273 11.34 15.97 16.28
C LEU A 273 12.01 15.00 15.31
N LYS A 274 13.18 15.34 14.75
CA LYS A 274 13.94 14.46 13.84
C LYS A 274 14.42 13.18 14.53
N ALA A 275 14.68 13.22 15.84
CA ALA A 275 15.05 12.04 16.61
C ALA A 275 13.88 11.07 16.82
N SER A 276 12.65 11.58 16.93
CA SER A 276 11.45 10.77 17.12
C SER A 276 10.82 10.32 15.80
N PHE A 277 10.87 11.16 14.76
CA PHE A 277 10.23 10.94 13.47
C PHE A 277 11.28 10.85 12.35
N GLN A 278 11.60 9.62 11.93
CA GLN A 278 12.53 9.40 10.82
C GLN A 278 11.97 9.99 9.52
N GLY A 279 12.75 10.82 8.84
CA GLY A 279 12.32 11.48 7.61
C GLY A 279 11.48 12.74 7.82
N ALA A 280 11.40 13.25 9.07
CA ALA A 280 10.78 14.54 9.35
C ALA A 280 11.55 15.71 8.73
N ARG A 281 10.80 16.58 8.07
CA ARG A 281 11.23 17.89 7.57
C ARG A 281 10.43 18.94 8.33
N VAL A 282 11.12 19.69 9.17
CA VAL A 282 10.51 20.67 10.05
C VAL A 282 10.76 22.06 9.47
N SER A 283 9.74 22.90 9.45
CA SER A 283 9.85 24.33 9.14
C SER A 283 9.19 25.12 10.26
N ILE A 284 9.97 25.98 10.91
CA ILE A 284 9.51 26.78 12.05
C ILE A 284 9.50 28.24 11.61
N HIS A 285 8.32 28.87 11.62
CA HIS A 285 8.20 30.30 11.45
C HIS A 285 8.29 30.97 12.81
N VAL A 286 9.31 31.81 13.04
CA VAL A 286 9.47 32.52 14.31
C VAL A 286 8.71 33.84 14.27
N GLU A 287 7.83 34.05 15.26
CA GLU A 287 6.99 35.25 15.38
C GLU A 287 7.24 35.96 16.72
N PRO A 288 7.06 37.30 16.78
CA PRO A 288 7.13 38.04 18.04
C PRO A 288 5.87 37.86 18.88
N GLU A 289 5.94 38.25 20.15
CA GLU A 289 4.87 38.09 21.15
C GLU A 289 3.50 38.65 20.75
N ASP A 290 3.45 39.69 19.91
CA ASP A 290 2.20 40.32 19.44
C ASP A 290 1.35 39.40 18.55
N GLU A 291 1.95 38.35 17.97
CA GLU A 291 1.26 37.37 17.12
C GLU A 291 0.72 36.17 17.92
N ALA A 292 0.81 36.20 19.26
CA ALA A 292 0.25 35.17 20.12
C ALA A 292 -1.29 35.08 19.95
N LYS A 293 -1.78 33.87 19.65
CA LYS A 293 -3.21 33.61 19.34
C LYS A 293 -3.98 33.05 20.53
N GLN A 294 -3.30 32.74 21.65
CA GLN A 294 -3.88 32.17 22.87
C GLN A 294 -4.73 30.90 22.64
N THR A 295 -4.51 30.22 21.51
CA THR A 295 -5.25 29.03 21.06
C THR A 295 -4.30 27.88 20.70
N GLY A 296 -2.99 28.14 20.75
CA GLY A 296 -1.92 27.19 20.51
C GLY A 296 -1.58 26.30 21.71
N VAL A 297 -0.54 25.49 21.55
CA VAL A 297 0.05 24.69 22.62
C VAL A 297 0.85 25.66 23.51
N PRO A 298 0.45 25.88 24.78
CA PRO A 298 1.24 26.66 25.70
C PRO A 298 2.57 25.95 25.96
N VAL A 299 3.65 26.71 25.87
CA VAL A 299 4.98 26.22 26.16
C VAL A 299 5.29 26.53 27.63
N LEU A 300 5.77 25.52 28.37
CA LEU A 300 6.13 25.65 29.79
C LEU A 300 7.58 26.11 29.96
#